data_AF-A0A9E2VVA1-F1
#
_entry.id   AF-A0A9E2VVA1-F1
#
_cell.length_a   1.000
_cell.length_b   1.000
_cell.length_c   1.000
_cell.angle_alpha   90.00
_cell.angle_beta   90.00
_cell.angle_gamma   90.00
#
_symmetry.space_group_name_H-M   'P 1'
#
loop_
_entity.id
_entity.type
_entity.pdbx_description
1 polymer ?
#
loop_
_entity_poly.entity_id
_entity_poly.type
_entity_poly.pdbx_seq_one_letter_code
_entity_poly.pdbx_strand_id
1 'polypeptide(L)'
;MTRRRGRMLGMIAAVLLVPTLGMTADISPNAWMLAAPDGGCTDLSVIRQKTRGLATWNSPEELVNTLRTRDENVSTLTAKVEPGYVVKVVVPGRDIDVVFVPFTVCRAMWQEKLQRSTR
;
A
#
# COMPACT_ATOMS: atom_id res chain seq x y z
N MET A 1 -9.29 -66.57 -32.11
CA MET A 1 -10.41 -65.83 -31.48
C MET A 1 -9.93 -65.31 -30.13
N THR A 2 -9.51 -64.05 -30.07
CA THR A 2 -8.78 -63.48 -28.92
C THR A 2 -9.72 -62.68 -28.02
N ARG A 3 -9.72 -63.04 -26.73
CA ARG A 3 -10.59 -62.57 -25.64
C ARG A 3 -10.25 -61.14 -25.20
N ARG A 4 -11.27 -60.31 -25.01
CA ARG A 4 -11.24 -59.05 -24.23
C ARG A 4 -11.09 -59.33 -22.73
N ARG A 5 -10.30 -58.49 -22.03
CA ARG A 5 -10.34 -58.10 -20.58
C ARG A 5 -9.01 -57.36 -20.31
N GLY A 6 -8.91 -56.23 -19.62
CA GLY A 6 -9.85 -55.39 -18.89
C GLY A 6 -9.07 -54.17 -18.38
N ARG A 7 -9.79 -53.07 -18.18
CA ARG A 7 -9.34 -51.83 -17.52
C ARG A 7 -8.65 -52.11 -16.18
N MET A 8 -7.58 -51.37 -15.89
CA MET A 8 -7.41 -50.78 -14.56
C MET A 8 -6.61 -49.48 -14.67
N LEU A 9 -7.31 -48.38 -14.39
CA LEU A 9 -6.74 -47.07 -14.16
C LEU A 9 -5.84 -47.13 -12.92
N GLY A 10 -4.58 -46.74 -13.07
CA GLY A 10 -3.68 -46.39 -11.97
C GLY A 10 -3.28 -44.93 -12.07
N MET A 11 -4.24 -44.01 -12.03
CA MET A 11 -3.93 -42.59 -11.82
C MET A 11 -3.61 -42.41 -10.33
N ILE A 12 -2.33 -42.50 -9.97
CA ILE A 12 -1.83 -41.96 -8.71
C ILE A 12 -1.76 -40.44 -8.91
N ALA A 13 -2.86 -39.75 -8.62
CA ALA A 13 -2.89 -38.31 -8.52
C ALA A 13 -2.08 -37.90 -7.28
N ALA A 14 -0.81 -37.57 -7.48
CA ALA A 14 -0.01 -36.90 -6.47
C ALA A 14 -0.60 -35.51 -6.25
N VAL A 15 -1.40 -35.36 -5.19
CA VAL A 15 -1.83 -34.06 -4.69
C VAL A 15 -0.60 -33.40 -4.09
N LEU A 16 0.11 -32.63 -4.91
CA LEU A 16 1.10 -31.66 -4.44
C LEU A 16 0.33 -30.58 -3.67
N LEU A 17 0.20 -30.79 -2.36
CA LEU A 17 -0.12 -29.75 -1.38
C LEU A 17 0.97 -28.70 -1.47
N VAL A 18 0.79 -27.72 -2.36
CA VAL A 18 1.57 -26.49 -2.33
C VAL A 18 1.13 -25.77 -1.07
N PRO A 19 1.99 -25.60 -0.05
CA PRO A 19 1.67 -24.73 1.04
C PRO A 19 1.59 -23.33 0.44
N THR A 20 0.38 -22.81 0.27
CA THR A 20 0.17 -21.38 0.10
C THR A 20 0.59 -20.75 1.41
N LEU A 21 1.90 -20.53 1.55
CA LEU A 21 2.47 -19.59 2.49
C LEU A 21 1.73 -18.29 2.23
N GLY A 22 0.76 -18.00 3.09
CA GLY A 22 0.15 -16.69 3.15
C GLY A 22 1.31 -15.73 3.33
N MET A 23 1.62 -14.98 2.28
CA MET A 23 2.42 -13.78 2.39
C MET A 23 1.60 -12.86 3.29
N THR A 24 1.81 -12.94 4.60
CA THR A 24 1.66 -11.79 5.46
C THR A 24 2.64 -10.79 4.86
N ALA A 25 2.13 -9.87 4.04
CA ALA A 25 2.92 -8.75 3.56
C ALA A 25 3.40 -8.04 4.82
N ASP A 26 4.63 -8.34 5.24
CA ASP A 26 5.35 -7.56 6.23
C ASP A 26 5.40 -6.15 5.63
N ILE A 27 4.46 -5.31 6.07
CA ILE A 27 4.40 -3.91 5.68
C ILE A 27 5.73 -3.36 6.18
N SER A 28 6.63 -3.11 5.23
CA SER A 28 7.97 -2.63 5.53
C SER A 28 7.87 -1.48 6.54
N PRO A 29 8.72 -1.42 7.58
CA PRO A 29 8.71 -0.29 8.52
C PRO A 29 8.94 1.06 7.82
N ASN A 30 9.44 1.04 6.58
CA ASN A 30 9.63 2.19 5.70
C ASN A 30 8.42 2.44 4.75
N ALA A 31 7.31 1.75 4.95
CA ALA A 31 6.10 1.94 4.17
C ALA A 31 5.42 3.27 4.52
N TRP A 32 4.81 3.88 3.51
CA TRP A 32 4.08 5.14 3.62
C TRP A 32 2.57 4.92 3.62
N MET A 33 1.88 5.70 4.44
CA MET A 33 0.42 5.79 4.50
C MET A 33 -0.02 7.23 4.31
N LEU A 34 -1.33 7.47 4.21
CA LEU A 34 -1.89 8.82 4.15
C LEU A 34 -2.59 9.15 5.46
N ALA A 35 -2.40 10.36 6.00
CA ALA A 35 -3.19 10.84 7.12
C ALA A 35 -4.67 10.91 6.71
N ALA A 36 -5.55 10.33 7.52
CA ALA A 36 -6.98 10.40 7.33
C ALA A 36 -7.58 11.59 8.12
N PRO A 37 -8.69 12.20 7.66
CA PRO A 37 -9.31 13.34 8.33
C PRO A 37 -9.78 13.06 9.77
N ASP A 38 -10.01 11.78 10.10
CA ASP A 38 -10.46 11.32 11.40
C ASP A 38 -9.30 11.13 12.41
N GLY A 39 -8.09 11.55 12.05
CA GLY A 39 -6.89 11.40 12.86
C GLY A 39 -6.27 9.99 12.84
N GLY A 40 -6.76 9.10 11.98
CA GLY A 40 -6.11 7.83 11.65
C GLY A 40 -5.22 7.94 10.42
N CYS A 41 -4.96 6.80 9.78
CA CYS A 41 -4.33 6.77 8.47
C CYS A 41 -5.04 5.77 7.56
N THR A 42 -4.87 5.99 6.26
CA THR A 42 -5.40 5.15 5.20
C THR A 42 -4.28 4.73 4.25
N ASP A 43 -4.53 3.68 3.49
CA ASP A 43 -3.61 3.18 2.48
C ASP A 43 -3.45 4.13 1.28
N LEU A 44 -2.34 3.99 0.55
CA LEU A 44 -2.03 4.78 -0.64
C LEU A 44 -3.03 4.57 -1.80
N SER A 45 -3.80 3.47 -1.79
CA SER A 45 -4.85 3.15 -2.78
C SER A 45 -5.84 4.29 -3.01
N VAL A 46 -6.09 5.13 -1.99
CA VAL A 46 -7.01 6.28 -2.08
C VAL A 46 -6.58 7.27 -3.17
N ILE A 47 -5.27 7.47 -3.36
CA ILE A 47 -4.75 8.37 -4.41
C ILE A 47 -4.23 7.62 -5.65
N ARG A 48 -4.24 6.29 -5.65
CA ARG A 48 -3.84 5.50 -6.83
C ARG A 48 -4.71 5.80 -8.04
N GLN A 49 -6.01 6.06 -7.86
CA GLN A 49 -6.89 6.46 -8.96
C GLN A 49 -6.46 7.78 -9.62
N LYS A 50 -6.06 8.77 -8.80
CA LYS A 50 -5.59 10.09 -9.26
C LYS A 50 -4.19 10.04 -9.88
N THR A 51 -3.46 8.95 -9.66
CA THR A 51 -2.07 8.74 -10.12
C THR A 51 -1.92 7.58 -11.13
N ARG A 52 -3.02 7.02 -11.65
CA ARG A 52 -2.98 5.85 -12.57
C ARG A 52 -2.08 6.01 -13.80
N GLY A 53 -1.96 7.23 -14.32
CA GLY A 53 -1.14 7.51 -15.49
C GLY A 53 0.35 7.63 -15.19
N LEU A 54 0.76 7.63 -13.92
CA LEU A 54 2.15 7.81 -13.49
C LEU A 54 2.88 6.47 -13.47
N ALA A 55 4.22 6.51 -13.52
CA ALA A 55 5.04 5.34 -13.21
C ALA A 55 4.74 4.85 -11.78
N THR A 56 4.98 3.57 -11.51
CA THR A 56 4.82 3.01 -10.16
C THR A 56 5.71 3.78 -9.18
N TRP A 57 5.11 4.21 -8.08
CA TRP A 57 5.76 4.97 -6.99
C TRP A 57 5.37 4.36 -5.65
N ASN A 58 6.27 4.38 -4.67
CA ASN A 58 6.08 3.81 -3.33
C ASN A 58 6.38 4.80 -2.20
N SER A 59 6.93 5.98 -2.53
CA SER A 59 7.22 7.05 -1.56
C SER A 59 6.70 8.42 -2.05
N PRO A 60 6.50 9.40 -1.16
CA PRO A 60 6.15 10.75 -1.56
C PRO A 60 7.21 11.39 -2.47
N GLU A 61 8.50 11.11 -2.25
CA GLU A 61 9.60 11.63 -3.05
C GLU A 61 9.55 11.09 -4.50
N GLU A 62 9.32 9.78 -4.66
CA GLU A 62 9.15 9.17 -5.98
C GLU A 62 7.94 9.73 -6.74
N LEU A 63 6.82 9.91 -6.04
CA LEU A 63 5.62 10.52 -6.61
C LEU A 63 5.90 11.95 -7.09
N VAL A 64 6.48 12.79 -6.22
CA VAL A 64 6.78 14.19 -6.52
C VAL A 64 7.77 14.30 -7.67
N ASN A 65 8.82 13.47 -7.69
CA ASN A 65 9.77 13.46 -8.80
C ASN A 65 9.08 13.07 -10.11
N THR A 66 8.23 12.04 -10.10
CA THR A 66 7.47 11.63 -11.30
C THR A 66 6.57 12.76 -11.81
N LEU A 67 5.89 13.47 -10.92
CA LEU A 67 5.04 14.61 -11.28
C LEU A 67 5.85 15.77 -11.89
N ARG A 68 6.99 16.12 -11.27
CA ARG A 68 7.88 17.17 -11.78
C ARG A 68 8.45 16.84 -13.16
N THR A 69 8.80 15.57 -13.43
CA THR A 69 9.28 15.15 -14.76
C THR A 69 8.23 15.28 -15.86
N ARG A 70 6.95 15.41 -15.50
CA ARG A 70 5.82 15.62 -16.41
C ARG A 70 5.36 17.07 -16.48
N ASP A 71 6.15 17.99 -15.94
CA ASP A 71 5.84 19.42 -15.88
C ASP A 71 4.53 19.72 -15.12
N GLU A 72 4.17 18.87 -14.15
CA GLU A 72 2.99 19.09 -13.32
C GLU A 72 3.29 20.01 -12.13
N ASN A 73 2.37 20.92 -11.82
CA ASN A 73 2.48 21.78 -10.65
C ASN A 73 2.31 20.97 -9.35
N VAL A 74 3.40 20.78 -8.62
CA VAL A 74 3.45 20.07 -7.34
C VAL A 74 4.14 20.90 -6.26
N SER A 75 3.49 21.01 -5.11
CA SER A 75 4.02 21.65 -3.90
C SER A 75 4.20 20.63 -2.79
N THR A 76 5.29 20.75 -2.04
CA THR A 76 5.62 19.85 -0.93
C THR A 76 5.95 20.62 0.33
N LEU A 77 5.48 20.14 1.48
CA LEU A 77 5.88 20.63 2.80
C LEU A 77 6.26 19.45 3.69
N THR A 78 7.46 19.49 4.25
CA THR A 78 7.96 18.45 5.16
C THR A 78 7.93 18.97 6.59
N ALA A 79 7.35 18.20 7.51
CA ALA A 79 7.32 18.53 8.93
C ALA A 79 7.89 17.38 9.77
N LYS A 80 8.72 17.72 10.76
CA LYS A 80 9.27 16.72 11.69
C LYS A 80 8.21 16.32 12.72
N VAL A 81 8.02 15.02 12.91
CA VAL A 81 7.06 14.44 13.86
C VAL A 81 7.73 13.20 14.47
N GLU A 82 8.16 13.28 15.72
CA GLU A 82 8.83 12.15 16.39
C GLU A 82 7.95 10.88 16.34
N PRO A 83 8.48 9.71 15.93
CA PRO A 83 9.90 9.36 15.71
C PRO A 83 10.45 9.60 14.27
N GLY A 84 9.75 10.34 13.41
CA GLY A 84 10.14 10.57 12.01
C GLY A 84 9.73 11.94 11.46
N TYR A 85 9.17 11.94 10.25
CA TYR A 85 8.68 13.14 9.57
C TYR A 85 7.46 12.79 8.71
N VAL A 86 6.68 13.80 8.36
CA VAL A 86 5.55 13.70 7.43
C VAL A 86 5.76 14.61 6.24
N VAL A 87 5.16 14.27 5.10
CA VAL A 87 5.28 15.05 3.87
C VAL A 87 3.90 15.37 3.34
N LYS A 88 3.52 16.64 3.38
CA LYS A 88 2.34 17.14 2.66
C LYS A 88 2.68 17.29 1.18
N VAL A 89 1.83 16.74 0.31
CA VAL A 89 1.94 16.86 -1.14
C VAL A 89 0.64 17.43 -1.69
N VAL A 90 0.77 18.50 -2.47
CA VAL A 90 -0.35 19.17 -3.14
C VAL A 90 -0.11 19.20 -4.64
N VAL A 91 -1.05 18.67 -5.42
CA VAL A 91 -1.05 18.64 -6.89
C VAL A 91 -2.42 19.15 -7.36
N PRO A 92 -2.59 20.46 -7.55
CA PRO A 92 -3.90 21.03 -7.87
C PRO A 92 -4.52 20.45 -9.13
N GLY A 93 -3.71 20.22 -10.17
CA GLY A 93 -4.17 19.65 -11.45
C GLY A 93 -4.71 18.22 -11.38
N ARG A 94 -4.51 17.53 -10.25
CA ARG A 94 -5.00 16.16 -10.00
C ARG A 94 -5.95 16.05 -8.82
N ASP A 95 -6.35 17.19 -8.22
CA ASP A 95 -7.12 17.21 -6.97
C ASP A 95 -6.43 16.39 -5.86
N ILE A 96 -5.11 16.49 -5.73
CA ILE A 96 -4.36 15.82 -4.66
C ILE A 96 -4.00 16.88 -3.63
N ASP A 97 -4.51 16.73 -2.41
CA ASP A 97 -4.02 17.39 -1.20
C ASP A 97 -4.00 16.33 -0.10
N VAL A 98 -2.82 15.76 0.17
CA VAL A 98 -2.66 14.66 1.13
C VAL A 98 -1.39 14.80 1.93
N VAL A 99 -1.38 14.19 3.12
CA VAL A 99 -0.19 14.12 3.98
C VAL A 99 0.26 12.66 4.03
N PHE A 100 1.48 12.42 3.57
CA PHE A 100 2.16 11.15 3.68
C PHE A 100 2.77 11.00 5.07
N VAL A 101 2.50 9.86 5.69
CA VAL A 101 2.89 9.53 7.07
C VAL A 101 3.62 8.18 7.06
N PRO A 102 4.80 8.05 7.67
CA PRO A 102 5.47 6.77 7.82
C PRO A 102 4.61 5.80 8.65
N PHE A 103 4.67 4.51 8.35
CA PHE A 103 3.89 3.49 9.06
C PHE A 103 4.10 3.52 10.58
N THR A 104 5.32 3.81 11.04
CA THR A 104 5.65 3.96 12.47
C THR A 104 4.91 5.10 13.14
N VAL A 105 4.85 6.27 12.51
CA VAL A 105 4.09 7.44 12.98
C VAL A 105 2.59 7.16 12.92
N CYS A 106 2.14 6.49 11.86
CA CYS A 106 0.74 6.13 11.72
C CYS A 106 0.23 5.24 12.87
N ARG A 107 1.02 4.24 13.29
CA ARG A 107 0.66 3.40 14.43
C ARG A 107 0.47 4.22 15.71
N ALA A 108 1.29 5.24 15.95
CA ALA A 108 1.13 6.13 17.09
C ALA A 108 -0.18 6.94 16.99
N MET A 109 -0.49 7.50 15.81
CA MET A 109 -1.76 8.21 15.58
C MET A 109 -2.99 7.33 15.86
N TRP A 110 -2.94 6.06 15.45
CA TRP A 110 -4.03 5.12 15.73
C TRP A 110 -4.22 4.86 17.23
N GLN A 111 -3.12 4.69 17.97
CA GLN A 111 -3.19 4.51 19.43
C GLN A 111 -3.83 5.72 20.12
N GLU A 112 -3.47 6.94 19.73
CA GLU A 112 -4.09 8.16 20.25
C GLU A 112 -5.58 8.27 19.90
N LYS A 113 -5.97 7.87 18.68
CA LYS A 113 -7.38 7.84 18.27
C LYS A 113 -8.19 6.88 19.13
N LEU A 114 -7.67 5.69 19.39
CA LEU A 114 -8.34 4.71 20.27
C LEU A 114 -8.51 5.28 21.68
N GLN A 115 -7.47 5.89 22.26
CA GLN A 115 -7.53 6.50 23.58
C GLN A 115 -8.58 7.62 23.67
N ARG A 116 -8.68 8.47 22.63
CA ARG A 116 -9.70 9.53 22.55
C ARG A 116 -11.13 8.97 22.42
N SER A 117 -11.31 7.84 21.75
CA SER A 117 -12.64 7.25 21.51
C SER A 117 -13.19 6.51 22.75
N THR A 118 -12.33 6.13 23.69
CA THR A 118 -12.70 5.49 24.96
C THR A 118 -12.96 6.47 26.11
N ARG A 119 -12.82 7.78 25.88
CA ARG A 119 -13.20 8.84 26.84
C ARG A 119 -14.56 9.41 26.49
#